data_AF-A0A955TWS5-F1
#
_entry.id   AF-A0A955TWS5-F1
#
_cell.length_a   1.000
_cell.length_b   1.000
_cell.length_c   1.000
_cell.angle_alpha   90.00
_cell.angle_beta   90.00
_cell.angle_gamma   90.00
#
_symmetry.space_group_name_H-M   'P 1'
#
loop_
_entity.id
_entity.type
_entity.pdbx_description
1 polymer ?
#
loop_
_entity_poly.entity_id
_entity_poly.type
_entity_poly.pdbx_seq_one_letter_code
_entity_poly.pdbx_strand_id
1 'polypeptide(L)'
;MFHALVHYHEVALKGRNRGFFEQRLVHHLRSALKDIPGLRVDALPGRIRVSFPEEQSQGKIRETLTRTFGITNFLFARSAPVLYTSPDLTALKSAIQQDLPANGFHSFRVLTKRAEKRFPKTSMDIDREIGAYLCDLTGKRVNLTEPDLTIHVELLKQEAYYGFAKESGPGGLPVGTGGTVLCLISGGIDSPVAAYRMIKRGCRAGFIHFHGRPYLSRASEEKVRDLVTLLTRHQLSSKLHLIPFGDIQKQIVLGAPAPIRVVLYRRMMLRIAEALAKREDMWGLVTGDSLGQVASQTPGNIQVVSEVTPLPILRPLIGMDKSEITEQAQAIGSFEISIEPDQDCCTLFVPRHPDTRARLTEVTQVEQRLDITGMVRQGLEQADLAEFTFPD
;
A
#
# COMPACT_ATOMS: atom_id res chain seq x y z
N MET A 1 22.18 -15.97 14.86
CA MET A 1 21.51 -14.78 14.28
C MET A 1 20.36 -15.26 13.42
N PHE A 2 19.23 -14.54 13.42
CA PHE A 2 18.08 -14.83 12.58
C PHE A 2 18.02 -13.84 11.43
N HIS A 3 17.42 -14.26 10.33
CA HIS A 3 17.27 -13.46 9.13
C HIS A 3 15.84 -13.57 8.57
N ALA A 4 15.39 -12.53 7.88
CA ALA A 4 14.30 -12.61 6.92
C ALA A 4 14.86 -12.24 5.55
N LEU A 5 14.81 -13.18 4.61
CA LEU A 5 15.15 -12.93 3.21
C LEU A 5 13.92 -12.45 2.47
N VAL A 6 13.93 -11.17 2.09
CA VAL A 6 12.85 -10.48 1.41
C VAL A 6 13.04 -10.57 -0.10
N HIS A 7 12.00 -11.04 -0.78
CA HIS A 7 11.93 -11.16 -2.23
C HIS A 7 11.03 -10.09 -2.84
N TYR A 8 11.46 -9.55 -3.96
CA TYR A 8 10.72 -8.56 -4.75
C TYR A 8 10.73 -8.97 -6.23
N HIS A 9 9.55 -9.03 -6.88
CA HIS A 9 9.44 -9.39 -8.31
C HIS A 9 9.36 -8.16 -9.22
N GLU A 10 8.39 -7.26 -9.03
CA GLU A 10 8.21 -6.10 -9.93
C GLU A 10 9.38 -5.11 -9.87
N VAL A 11 10.08 -5.04 -8.73
CA VAL A 11 11.29 -4.23 -8.55
C VAL A 11 12.44 -4.72 -9.43
N ALA A 12 12.56 -6.05 -9.60
CA ALA A 12 13.63 -6.64 -10.40
C ALA A 12 13.48 -6.33 -11.90
N LEU A 13 12.26 -6.02 -12.36
CA LEU A 13 11.94 -5.70 -13.76
C LEU A 13 12.33 -4.26 -14.16
N LYS A 14 12.83 -3.44 -13.22
CA LYS A 14 13.10 -2.00 -13.47
C LYS A 14 14.47 -1.68 -14.04
N GLY A 15 15.26 -2.69 -14.44
CA GLY A 15 16.53 -2.51 -15.16
C GLY A 15 17.48 -1.54 -14.45
N ARG A 16 17.78 -0.41 -15.12
CA ARG A 16 18.68 0.65 -14.60
C ARG A 16 18.19 1.32 -13.31
N ASN A 17 16.87 1.34 -13.07
CA ASN A 17 16.29 2.00 -11.89
C ASN A 17 16.21 1.07 -10.66
N ARG A 18 16.61 -0.19 -10.80
CA ARG A 18 16.46 -1.20 -9.75
C ARG A 18 17.06 -0.77 -8.39
N GLY A 19 18.24 -0.15 -8.39
CA GLY A 19 18.90 0.31 -7.17
C GLY A 19 18.06 1.34 -6.39
N PHE A 20 17.36 2.24 -7.07
CA PHE A 20 16.47 3.21 -6.45
C PHE A 20 15.30 2.54 -5.72
N PHE A 21 14.66 1.54 -6.36
CA PHE A 21 13.55 0.79 -5.76
C PHE A 21 14.00 -0.02 -4.55
N GLU A 22 15.16 -0.71 -4.65
CA GLU A 22 15.74 -1.47 -3.54
C GLU A 22 16.05 -0.55 -2.35
N GLN A 23 16.66 0.61 -2.60
CA GLN A 23 16.96 1.59 -1.55
C GLN A 23 15.71 2.13 -0.86
N ARG A 24 14.63 2.40 -1.62
CA ARG A 24 13.34 2.82 -1.03
C ARG A 24 12.76 1.75 -0.11
N LEU A 25 12.80 0.49 -0.52
CA LEU A 25 12.32 -0.62 0.29
C LEU A 25 13.18 -0.83 1.55
N VAL A 26 14.50 -0.76 1.42
CA VAL A 26 15.42 -0.81 2.57
C VAL A 26 15.16 0.33 3.55
N HIS A 27 14.99 1.55 3.06
CA HIS A 27 14.69 2.70 3.90
C HIS A 27 13.37 2.50 4.65
N HIS A 28 12.31 2.06 3.95
CA HIS A 28 11.03 1.76 4.57
C HIS A 28 11.18 0.74 5.71
N LEU A 29 11.84 -0.38 5.45
CA LEU A 29 12.01 -1.44 6.45
C LEU A 29 12.84 -0.98 7.65
N ARG A 30 13.89 -0.17 7.43
CA ARG A 30 14.68 0.43 8.52
C ARG A 30 13.85 1.34 9.41
N SER A 31 13.01 2.18 8.82
CA SER A 31 12.13 3.08 9.56
C SER A 31 11.02 2.32 10.29
N ALA A 32 10.39 1.34 9.64
CA ALA A 32 9.30 0.55 10.21
C ALA A 32 9.75 -0.40 11.34
N LEU A 33 11.03 -0.81 11.34
CA LEU A 33 11.62 -1.72 12.31
C LEU A 33 12.66 -1.03 13.22
N LYS A 34 12.63 0.30 13.30
CA LYS A 34 13.63 1.11 14.04
C LYS A 34 13.73 0.75 15.52
N ASP A 35 12.63 0.29 16.13
CA ASP A 35 12.58 -0.03 17.57
C ASP A 35 13.12 -1.42 17.93
N ILE A 36 13.61 -2.21 16.97
CA ILE A 36 14.16 -3.55 17.25
C ILE A 36 15.69 -3.44 17.41
N PRO A 37 16.23 -3.56 18.65
CA PRO A 37 17.66 -3.38 18.88
C PRO A 37 18.50 -4.42 18.13
N GLY A 38 19.63 -3.97 17.57
CA GLY A 38 20.55 -4.84 16.84
C GLY A 38 20.05 -5.31 15.47
N LEU A 39 18.87 -4.88 15.02
CA LEU A 39 18.34 -5.20 13.68
C LEU A 39 19.14 -4.47 12.59
N ARG A 40 19.42 -5.19 11.50
CA ARG A 40 20.11 -4.66 10.31
C ARG A 40 19.33 -4.98 9.06
N VAL A 41 19.24 -4.03 8.13
CA VAL A 41 18.61 -4.23 6.82
C VAL A 41 19.64 -3.96 5.74
N ASP A 42 19.97 -5.00 4.97
CA ASP A 42 20.99 -4.96 3.92
C ASP A 42 20.39 -5.30 2.55
N ALA A 43 20.79 -4.56 1.52
CA ALA A 43 20.53 -4.97 0.14
C ALA A 43 21.57 -6.02 -0.28
N LEU A 44 21.09 -7.19 -0.70
CA LEU A 44 21.89 -8.24 -1.31
C LEU A 44 21.55 -8.33 -2.81
N PRO A 45 22.40 -8.92 -3.66
CA PRO A 45 22.06 -9.14 -5.06
C PRO A 45 20.74 -9.93 -5.22
N GLY A 46 19.65 -9.25 -5.56
CA GLY A 46 18.33 -9.86 -5.78
C GLY A 46 17.50 -10.10 -4.52
N ARG A 47 17.96 -9.69 -3.34
CA ARG A 47 17.26 -9.85 -2.06
C ARG A 47 17.44 -8.63 -1.17
N ILE A 48 16.58 -8.47 -0.18
CA ILE A 48 16.88 -7.67 1.01
C ILE A 48 16.98 -8.63 2.19
N ARG A 49 18.02 -8.49 3.01
CA ARG A 49 18.21 -9.28 4.22
C ARG A 49 17.92 -8.41 5.42
N VAL A 50 16.94 -8.81 6.22
CA VAL A 50 16.69 -8.25 7.56
C VAL A 50 17.33 -9.21 8.56
N SER A 51 18.37 -8.80 9.27
CA SER A 51 19.06 -9.62 10.28
C SER A 51 18.69 -9.12 11.67
N PHE A 52 18.39 -10.03 12.59
CA PHE A 52 17.94 -9.69 13.94
C PHE A 52 18.43 -10.74 14.97
N PRO A 53 18.71 -10.32 16.22
CA PRO A 53 19.37 -11.17 17.20
C PRO A 53 18.44 -12.22 17.82
N GLU A 54 17.19 -11.85 18.11
CA GLU A 54 16.28 -12.63 18.95
C GLU A 54 15.04 -13.10 18.18
N GLU A 55 14.66 -14.36 18.37
CA GLU A 55 13.51 -14.97 17.70
C GLU A 55 12.18 -14.28 18.04
N GLN A 56 12.03 -13.75 19.25
CA GLN A 56 10.83 -13.02 19.67
C GLN A 56 10.48 -11.83 18.78
N SER A 57 11.48 -11.26 18.08
CA SER A 57 11.26 -10.17 17.13
C SER A 57 10.56 -10.61 15.84
N GLN A 58 10.46 -11.91 15.56
CA GLN A 58 9.85 -12.43 14.32
C GLN A 58 8.41 -11.97 14.13
N GLY A 59 7.62 -11.85 15.21
CA GLY A 59 6.21 -11.41 15.12
C GLY A 59 6.06 -10.01 14.50
N LYS A 60 6.74 -9.01 15.10
CA LYS A 60 6.73 -7.62 14.61
C LYS A 60 7.35 -7.49 13.21
N ILE A 61 8.40 -8.28 12.93
CA ILE A 61 9.01 -8.32 11.59
C ILE A 61 8.02 -8.88 10.57
N ARG A 62 7.37 -10.00 10.87
CA ARG A 62 6.37 -10.63 10.01
C ARG A 62 5.26 -9.66 9.66
N GLU A 63 4.64 -9.04 10.66
CA GLU A 63 3.59 -8.02 10.46
C GLU A 63 4.06 -6.86 9.57
N THR A 64 5.30 -6.42 9.75
CA THR A 64 5.88 -5.35 8.92
C THR A 64 6.12 -5.81 7.48
N LEU A 65 6.63 -7.01 7.27
CA LEU A 65 6.89 -7.54 5.94
C LEU A 65 5.59 -7.86 5.17
N THR A 66 4.52 -8.29 5.85
CA THR A 66 3.22 -8.58 5.21
C THR A 66 2.46 -7.33 4.77
N ARG A 67 2.75 -6.16 5.34
CA ARG A 67 2.12 -4.88 4.95
C ARG A 67 2.97 -3.94 4.09
N THR A 68 4.26 -4.22 3.96
CA THR A 68 5.19 -3.36 3.19
C THR A 68 5.11 -3.66 1.70
N PHE A 69 4.61 -2.70 0.91
CA PHE A 69 4.54 -2.84 -0.55
C PHE A 69 5.92 -2.92 -1.21
N GLY A 70 6.00 -3.68 -2.30
CA GLY A 70 7.23 -4.06 -2.96
C GLY A 70 7.71 -5.47 -2.58
N ILE A 71 7.22 -6.03 -1.47
CA ILE A 71 7.58 -7.38 -1.01
C ILE A 71 6.62 -8.40 -1.62
N THR A 72 7.15 -9.36 -2.38
CA THR A 72 6.35 -10.46 -2.96
C THR A 72 6.24 -11.64 -2.01
N ASN A 73 7.32 -11.97 -1.32
CA ASN A 73 7.37 -13.01 -0.30
C ASN A 73 8.63 -12.82 0.54
N PHE A 74 8.68 -13.50 1.68
CA PHE A 74 9.87 -13.54 2.51
C PHE A 74 10.04 -14.92 3.16
N LEU A 75 11.28 -15.24 3.50
CA LEU A 75 11.66 -16.48 4.17
C LEU A 75 12.35 -16.12 5.48
N PHE A 76 11.77 -16.54 6.61
CA PHE A 76 12.52 -16.54 7.87
C PHE A 76 13.56 -17.65 7.81
N ALA A 77 14.80 -17.28 8.07
CA ALA A 77 15.96 -18.13 7.84
C ALA A 77 17.03 -17.98 8.91
N ARG A 78 17.86 -19.01 9.04
CA ARG A 78 19.19 -18.94 9.65
C ARG A 78 20.24 -19.05 8.56
N SER A 79 21.47 -18.70 8.89
CA SER A 79 22.61 -18.76 7.98
C SER A 79 23.62 -19.81 8.44
N ALA A 80 24.26 -20.44 7.46
CA ALA A 80 25.40 -21.33 7.66
C ALA A 80 26.51 -20.94 6.68
N PRO A 81 27.79 -21.00 7.10
CA PRO A 81 28.90 -20.70 6.23
C PRO A 81 28.99 -21.74 5.12
N VAL A 82 29.30 -21.29 3.89
CA VAL A 82 29.58 -22.16 2.75
C VAL A 82 30.81 -21.66 2.01
N LEU A 83 31.79 -22.52 1.83
CA LEU A 83 33.00 -22.22 1.07
C LEU A 83 32.74 -22.46 -0.41
N TYR A 84 32.73 -21.40 -1.22
CA TYR A 84 32.42 -21.52 -2.66
C TYR A 84 33.48 -22.25 -3.48
N THR A 85 34.68 -22.41 -2.93
CA THR A 85 35.78 -23.18 -3.51
C THR A 85 35.69 -24.68 -3.18
N SER A 86 34.79 -25.08 -2.28
CA SER A 86 34.61 -26.46 -1.85
C SER A 86 33.15 -26.91 -2.05
N PRO A 87 32.90 -28.13 -2.51
CA PRO A 87 31.55 -28.70 -2.58
C PRO A 87 30.99 -29.11 -1.20
N ASP A 88 31.61 -28.73 -0.07
CA ASP A 88 31.23 -29.17 1.26
C ASP A 88 29.94 -28.49 1.79
N LEU A 89 28.93 -29.32 2.12
CA LEU A 89 27.66 -28.91 2.71
C LEU A 89 27.54 -29.30 4.19
N THR A 90 28.60 -29.78 4.83
CA THR A 90 28.53 -30.35 6.19
C THR A 90 28.00 -29.35 7.22
N ALA A 91 28.50 -28.11 7.20
CA ALA A 91 28.02 -27.05 8.10
C ALA A 91 26.53 -26.74 7.89
N LEU A 92 26.09 -26.69 6.62
CA LEU A 92 24.68 -26.45 6.28
C LEU A 92 23.78 -27.62 6.72
N LYS A 93 24.20 -28.87 6.47
CA LYS A 93 23.48 -30.07 6.90
C LYS A 93 23.31 -30.11 8.41
N SER A 94 24.37 -29.85 9.15
CA SER A 94 24.34 -29.80 10.63
C SER A 94 23.41 -28.70 11.14
N ALA A 95 23.48 -27.50 10.55
CA ALA A 95 22.62 -26.38 10.94
C ALA A 95 21.14 -26.66 10.67
N ILE A 96 20.80 -27.21 9.49
CA ILE A 96 19.42 -27.62 9.16
C ILE A 96 18.92 -28.69 10.13
N GLN A 97 19.74 -29.69 10.47
CA GLN A 97 19.37 -30.71 11.44
C GLN A 97 19.02 -30.12 12.81
N GLN A 98 19.81 -29.15 13.29
CA GLN A 98 19.61 -28.56 14.63
C GLN A 98 18.28 -27.82 14.75
N ASP A 99 17.80 -27.20 13.67
CA ASP A 99 16.55 -26.43 13.68
C ASP A 99 15.37 -27.17 13.04
N LEU A 100 15.57 -28.42 12.63
CA LEU A 100 14.53 -29.19 11.99
C LEU A 100 13.37 -29.39 12.98
N PRO A 101 12.11 -29.14 12.59
CA PRO A 101 10.98 -29.36 13.48
C PRO A 101 10.93 -30.82 13.94
N ALA A 102 10.95 -31.06 15.25
CA ALA A 102 10.96 -32.43 15.78
C ALA A 102 9.70 -33.22 15.38
N ASN A 103 8.54 -32.56 15.42
CA ASN A 103 7.22 -33.14 15.15
C ASN A 103 6.49 -32.38 14.03
N GLY A 104 5.42 -32.98 13.50
CA GLY A 104 4.50 -32.29 12.59
C GLY A 104 4.77 -32.47 11.10
N PHE A 105 5.66 -33.39 10.70
CA PHE A 105 5.82 -33.75 9.29
C PHE A 105 6.28 -35.20 9.11
N HIS A 106 5.72 -35.89 8.11
CA HIS A 106 6.06 -37.25 7.69
C HIS A 106 6.77 -37.25 6.32
N SER A 107 6.58 -36.20 5.54
CA SER A 107 7.22 -35.99 4.25
C SER A 107 7.83 -34.61 4.11
N PHE A 108 8.90 -34.48 3.33
CA PHE A 108 9.55 -33.19 3.09
C PHE A 108 10.12 -33.07 1.68
N ARG A 109 10.50 -31.86 1.29
CA ARG A 109 11.41 -31.62 0.16
C ARG A 109 12.44 -30.57 0.51
N VAL A 110 13.58 -30.63 -0.15
CA VAL A 110 14.58 -29.55 -0.17
C VAL A 110 14.40 -28.77 -1.47
N LEU A 111 14.41 -27.44 -1.38
CA LEU A 111 14.28 -26.56 -2.54
C LEU A 111 15.37 -25.49 -2.53
N THR A 112 16.38 -25.69 -3.37
CA THR A 112 17.56 -24.82 -3.43
C THR A 112 17.48 -23.78 -4.55
N LYS A 113 17.62 -22.50 -4.18
CA LYS A 113 17.84 -21.38 -5.10
C LYS A 113 19.27 -20.87 -5.01
N ARG A 114 19.94 -20.81 -6.16
CA ARG A 114 21.31 -20.29 -6.27
C ARG A 114 21.30 -18.95 -6.98
N ALA A 115 21.52 -17.86 -6.24
CA ALA A 115 21.80 -16.55 -6.83
C ALA A 115 23.25 -16.49 -7.34
N GLU A 116 24.17 -17.14 -6.62
CA GLU A 116 25.55 -17.32 -7.03
C GLU A 116 25.74 -18.64 -7.78
N LYS A 117 26.25 -18.59 -9.02
CA LYS A 117 26.43 -19.78 -9.88
C LYS A 117 27.82 -20.38 -9.81
N ARG A 118 28.78 -19.70 -9.15
CA ARG A 118 30.15 -20.20 -8.95
C ARG A 118 30.25 -21.43 -8.03
N PHE A 119 29.20 -21.72 -7.25
CA PHE A 119 29.21 -22.91 -6.39
C PHE A 119 29.24 -24.20 -7.25
N PRO A 120 30.13 -25.17 -6.96
CA PRO A 120 30.36 -26.33 -7.83
C PRO A 120 29.13 -27.24 -8.03
N LYS A 121 28.27 -27.35 -7.02
CA LYS A 121 27.05 -28.17 -7.09
C LYS A 121 25.88 -27.43 -7.72
N THR A 122 25.06 -28.14 -8.50
CA THR A 122 23.78 -27.60 -8.99
C THR A 122 22.76 -27.53 -7.85
N SER A 123 21.62 -26.86 -8.08
CA SER A 123 20.52 -26.84 -7.09
C SER A 123 20.03 -28.26 -6.80
N MET A 124 19.89 -29.10 -7.84
CA MET A 124 19.44 -30.48 -7.69
C MET A 124 20.45 -31.34 -6.93
N ASP A 125 21.74 -31.10 -7.09
CA ASP A 125 22.76 -31.83 -6.34
C ASP A 125 22.71 -31.50 -4.85
N ILE A 126 22.50 -30.22 -4.52
CA ILE A 126 22.32 -29.76 -3.14
C ILE A 126 21.03 -30.34 -2.55
N ASP A 127 19.92 -30.27 -3.29
CA ASP A 127 18.63 -30.81 -2.86
C ASP A 127 18.72 -32.31 -2.56
N ARG A 128 19.38 -33.08 -3.45
CA ARG A 128 19.58 -34.52 -3.29
C ARG A 128 20.48 -34.84 -2.10
N GLU A 129 21.59 -34.14 -1.93
CA GLU A 129 22.54 -34.41 -0.85
C GLU A 129 21.97 -34.09 0.53
N ILE A 130 21.34 -32.93 0.68
CA ILE A 130 20.66 -32.55 1.93
C ILE A 130 19.47 -33.48 2.18
N GLY A 131 18.70 -33.81 1.13
CA GLY A 131 17.57 -34.73 1.21
C GLY A 131 17.97 -36.11 1.72
N ALA A 132 19.00 -36.73 1.12
CA ALA A 132 19.51 -38.03 1.54
C ALA A 132 19.96 -38.02 3.01
N TYR A 133 20.74 -37.01 3.40
CA TYR A 133 21.19 -36.83 4.78
C TYR A 133 20.02 -36.78 5.78
N LEU A 134 18.98 -36.00 5.48
CA LEU A 134 17.82 -35.86 6.36
C LEU A 134 16.93 -37.10 6.35
N CYS A 135 16.84 -37.84 5.24
CA CYS A 135 16.17 -39.14 5.19
C CYS A 135 16.83 -40.14 6.14
N ASP A 136 18.16 -40.29 6.04
CA ASP A 136 18.93 -41.21 6.89
C ASP A 136 18.80 -40.84 8.37
N LEU A 137 18.81 -39.54 8.68
CA LEU A 137 18.71 -39.02 10.03
C LEU A 137 17.31 -39.18 10.65
N THR A 138 16.25 -38.93 9.88
CA THR A 138 14.89 -38.77 10.42
C THR A 138 13.95 -39.93 10.12
N GLY A 139 14.30 -40.78 9.14
CA GLY A 139 13.42 -41.82 8.59
C GLY A 139 12.22 -41.28 7.80
N LYS A 140 12.13 -39.96 7.56
CA LYS A 140 11.02 -39.33 6.85
C LYS A 140 11.20 -39.41 5.33
N ARG A 141 10.10 -39.46 4.58
CA ARG A 141 10.13 -39.63 3.12
C ARG A 141 10.25 -38.32 2.36
N VAL A 142 10.86 -38.34 1.18
CA VAL A 142 10.84 -37.20 0.25
C VAL A 142 9.52 -37.18 -0.54
N ASN A 143 8.86 -36.02 -0.61
CA ASN A 143 7.72 -35.77 -1.50
C ASN A 143 7.93 -34.46 -2.26
N LEU A 144 8.14 -34.52 -3.58
CA LEU A 144 8.46 -33.35 -4.39
C LEU A 144 7.22 -32.51 -4.76
N THR A 145 6.03 -33.13 -4.73
CA THR A 145 4.77 -32.53 -5.19
C THR A 145 4.06 -31.82 -4.03
N GLU A 146 3.72 -32.56 -2.98
CA GLU A 146 2.93 -32.09 -1.83
C GLU A 146 3.59 -32.50 -0.50
N PRO A 147 4.75 -31.93 -0.15
CA PRO A 147 5.41 -32.20 1.11
C PRO A 147 4.69 -31.55 2.28
N ASP A 148 4.74 -32.19 3.44
CA ASP A 148 4.32 -31.57 4.70
C ASP A 148 5.27 -30.42 5.09
N LEU A 149 6.57 -30.56 4.78
CA LEU A 149 7.61 -29.56 5.06
C LEU A 149 8.44 -29.24 3.81
N THR A 150 8.58 -27.95 3.47
CA THR A 150 9.58 -27.51 2.49
C THR A 150 10.75 -26.85 3.20
N ILE A 151 11.95 -27.40 2.98
CA ILE A 151 13.21 -26.83 3.45
C ILE A 151 13.75 -25.96 2.32
N HIS A 152 13.64 -24.66 2.50
CA HIS A 152 14.17 -23.69 1.54
C HIS A 152 15.64 -23.46 1.80
N VAL A 153 16.46 -23.50 0.75
CA VAL A 153 17.88 -23.16 0.81
C VAL A 153 18.17 -22.06 -0.22
N GLU A 154 18.76 -20.94 0.20
CA GLU A 154 19.22 -19.88 -0.70
C GLU A 154 20.74 -19.71 -0.58
N LEU A 155 21.47 -20.02 -1.66
CA LEU A 155 22.90 -19.76 -1.74
C LEU A 155 23.14 -18.32 -2.24
N LEU A 156 23.66 -17.48 -1.33
CA LEU A 156 24.05 -16.09 -1.58
C LEU A 156 25.55 -15.92 -1.31
N LYS A 157 26.26 -15.15 -2.14
CA LYS A 157 27.73 -14.89 -2.14
C LYS A 157 28.68 -15.61 -1.16
N GLN A 158 28.50 -15.55 0.16
CA GLN A 158 29.39 -16.15 1.18
C GLN A 158 28.66 -17.02 2.23
N GLU A 159 27.33 -17.10 2.16
CA GLU A 159 26.51 -17.78 3.17
C GLU A 159 25.36 -18.54 2.50
N ALA A 160 25.04 -19.71 3.02
CA ALA A 160 23.76 -20.36 2.74
C ALA A 160 22.74 -19.90 3.76
N TYR A 161 21.56 -19.55 3.30
CA TYR A 161 20.40 -19.30 4.15
C TYR A 161 19.46 -20.47 4.04
N TYR A 162 18.92 -20.92 5.15
CA TYR A 162 17.91 -21.97 5.16
C TYR A 162 16.76 -21.61 6.08
N GLY A 163 15.56 -22.08 5.73
CA GLY A 163 14.36 -21.84 6.51
C GLY A 163 13.21 -22.74 6.11
N PHE A 164 12.18 -22.75 6.94
CA PHE A 164 11.05 -23.67 6.84
C PHE A 164 9.71 -22.97 6.55
N ALA A 165 9.65 -21.66 6.80
CA ALA A 165 8.44 -20.85 6.67
C ALA A 165 8.64 -19.76 5.63
N LYS A 166 8.01 -19.96 4.46
CA LYS A 166 7.96 -18.97 3.41
C LYS A 166 6.57 -18.35 3.35
N GLU A 167 6.53 -17.03 3.44
CA GLU A 167 5.28 -16.27 3.56
C GLU A 167 5.12 -15.28 2.42
N SER A 168 3.87 -15.03 2.05
CA SER A 168 3.52 -14.06 1.01
C SER A 168 3.60 -12.64 1.54
N GLY A 169 4.13 -11.74 0.70
CA GLY A 169 4.05 -10.30 0.92
C GLY A 169 2.90 -9.68 0.11
N PRO A 170 2.64 -8.38 0.28
CA PRO A 170 1.50 -7.71 -0.33
C PRO A 170 1.69 -7.41 -1.84
N GLY A 171 2.90 -7.63 -2.38
CA GLY A 171 3.27 -7.29 -3.74
C GLY A 171 3.36 -5.79 -3.97
N GLY A 172 3.14 -5.34 -5.21
CA GLY A 172 3.17 -3.92 -5.56
C GLY A 172 4.58 -3.33 -5.66
N LEU A 173 4.68 -2.01 -5.47
CA LEU A 173 5.93 -1.26 -5.59
C LEU A 173 6.25 -0.53 -4.27
N PRO A 174 7.54 -0.34 -3.93
CA PRO A 174 7.94 0.45 -2.77
C PRO A 174 7.37 1.87 -2.83
N VAL A 175 6.82 2.33 -1.72
CA VAL A 175 6.24 3.68 -1.60
C VAL A 175 7.28 4.77 -1.90
N GLY A 176 6.84 5.80 -2.62
CA GLY A 176 7.67 6.92 -3.09
C GLY A 176 8.36 6.68 -4.43
N THR A 177 8.22 5.48 -5.04
CA THR A 177 8.76 5.20 -6.37
C THR A 177 7.87 5.72 -7.51
N GLY A 178 6.60 5.95 -7.23
CA GLY A 178 5.60 6.53 -8.14
C GLY A 178 5.36 8.03 -7.93
N GLY A 179 6.21 8.73 -7.18
CA GLY A 179 6.00 10.14 -6.81
C GLY A 179 4.89 10.33 -5.76
N THR A 180 4.39 11.55 -5.64
CA THR A 180 3.35 11.93 -4.64
C THR A 180 2.07 12.33 -5.34
N VAL A 181 0.94 11.83 -4.85
CA VAL A 181 -0.42 12.15 -5.32
C VAL A 181 -1.28 12.65 -4.17
N LEU A 182 -2.28 13.48 -4.48
CA LEU A 182 -3.27 13.96 -3.52
C LEU A 182 -4.54 13.12 -3.60
N CYS A 183 -4.84 12.37 -2.54
CA CYS A 183 -6.05 11.56 -2.43
C CYS A 183 -7.19 12.36 -1.81
N LEU A 184 -8.29 12.52 -2.56
CA LEU A 184 -9.55 13.02 -2.01
C LEU A 184 -10.16 11.89 -1.17
N ILE A 185 -10.05 12.03 0.15
CA ILE A 185 -10.52 11.05 1.13
C ILE A 185 -11.86 11.51 1.74
N SER A 186 -12.79 10.58 1.86
CA SER A 186 -14.10 10.76 2.52
C SER A 186 -14.28 9.69 3.59
N GLY A 187 -15.31 9.85 4.42
CA GLY A 187 -15.72 8.84 5.40
C GLY A 187 -16.32 7.57 4.78
N GLY A 188 -16.48 7.51 3.45
CA GLY A 188 -17.05 6.35 2.75
C GLY A 188 -16.07 5.18 2.60
N ILE A 189 -16.56 4.09 2.01
CA ILE A 189 -15.81 2.84 1.80
C ILE A 189 -14.77 2.99 0.67
N ASP A 190 -15.11 3.71 -0.39
CA ASP A 190 -14.39 3.64 -1.66
C ASP A 190 -13.06 4.41 -1.62
N SER A 191 -13.05 5.64 -1.08
CA SER A 191 -11.87 6.50 -1.10
C SER A 191 -10.63 5.94 -0.36
N PRO A 192 -10.73 5.29 0.83
CA PRO A 192 -9.57 4.66 1.44
C PRO A 192 -9.03 3.48 0.61
N VAL A 193 -9.91 2.73 -0.06
CA VAL A 193 -9.51 1.64 -0.97
C VAL A 193 -8.77 2.18 -2.19
N ALA A 194 -9.26 3.28 -2.77
CA ALA A 194 -8.58 3.96 -3.88
C ALA A 194 -7.18 4.46 -3.48
N ALA A 195 -7.06 5.11 -2.32
CA ALA A 195 -5.77 5.54 -1.79
C ALA A 195 -4.83 4.36 -1.54
N TYR A 196 -5.29 3.28 -0.92
CA TYR A 196 -4.52 2.06 -0.70
C TYR A 196 -3.95 1.48 -2.00
N ARG A 197 -4.78 1.40 -3.06
CA ARG A 197 -4.32 0.90 -4.38
C ARG A 197 -3.22 1.78 -4.96
N MET A 198 -3.28 3.10 -4.78
CA MET A 198 -2.23 4.01 -5.23
C MET A 198 -0.94 3.88 -4.41
N ILE A 199 -1.05 3.74 -3.09
CA ILE A 199 0.10 3.46 -2.21
C ILE A 199 0.76 2.14 -2.63
N LYS A 200 -0.04 1.10 -2.94
CA LYS A 200 0.43 -0.20 -3.46
C LYS A 200 1.16 -0.09 -4.80
N ARG A 201 0.84 0.88 -5.63
CA ARG A 201 1.57 1.19 -6.89
C ARG A 201 2.76 2.12 -6.67
N GLY A 202 3.20 2.30 -5.43
CA GLY A 202 4.41 3.02 -5.07
C GLY A 202 4.25 4.52 -4.98
N CYS A 203 3.03 5.06 -5.05
CA CYS A 203 2.80 6.48 -4.81
C CYS A 203 2.85 6.78 -3.30
N ARG A 204 3.35 7.95 -2.93
CA ARG A 204 3.07 8.53 -1.61
C ARG A 204 1.73 9.26 -1.70
N ALA A 205 0.83 9.00 -0.77
CA ALA A 205 -0.47 9.64 -0.70
C ALA A 205 -0.44 10.78 0.32
N GLY A 206 -0.61 12.02 -0.15
CA GLY A 206 -1.16 13.11 0.65
C GLY A 206 -2.68 13.01 0.66
N PHE A 207 -3.35 13.54 1.68
CA PHE A 207 -4.80 13.47 1.80
C PHE A 207 -5.43 14.86 1.90
N ILE A 208 -6.60 14.99 1.30
CA ILE A 208 -7.49 16.14 1.43
C ILE A 208 -8.91 15.64 1.70
N HIS A 209 -9.55 16.20 2.73
CA HIS A 209 -10.91 15.89 3.11
C HIS A 209 -11.73 17.17 3.22
N PHE A 210 -12.91 17.17 2.62
CA PHE A 210 -13.85 18.26 2.70
C PHE A 210 -14.91 17.91 3.75
N HIS A 211 -15.13 18.80 4.72
CA HIS A 211 -16.08 18.57 5.81
C HIS A 211 -17.12 19.70 5.87
N GLY A 212 -18.30 19.40 6.42
CA GLY A 212 -19.46 20.30 6.39
C GLY A 212 -19.47 21.42 7.43
N ARG A 213 -18.37 21.65 8.16
CA ARG A 213 -18.33 22.74 9.15
C ARG A 213 -18.56 24.11 8.48
N PRO A 214 -19.22 25.06 9.18
CA PRO A 214 -19.75 24.96 10.55
C PRO A 214 -21.14 24.31 10.67
N TYR A 215 -21.74 23.80 9.59
CA TYR A 215 -23.14 23.32 9.59
C TYR A 215 -23.32 21.88 10.06
N LEU A 216 -22.29 21.04 9.95
CA LEU A 216 -22.30 19.63 10.40
C LEU A 216 -21.31 19.41 11.55
N SER A 217 -21.45 18.26 12.22
CA SER A 217 -20.56 17.84 13.30
C SER A 217 -19.14 17.49 12.82
N ARG A 218 -18.22 17.26 13.77
CA ARG A 218 -16.83 16.82 13.50
C ARG A 218 -16.69 15.32 13.21
N ALA A 219 -17.78 14.56 13.25
CA ALA A 219 -17.73 13.09 13.17
C ALA A 219 -17.05 12.59 11.87
N SER A 220 -17.31 13.26 10.73
CA SER A 220 -16.65 12.90 9.46
C SER A 220 -15.15 13.19 9.46
N GLU A 221 -14.70 14.22 10.18
CA GLU A 221 -13.28 14.52 10.33
C GLU A 221 -12.57 13.46 11.18
N GLU A 222 -13.16 13.06 12.30
CA GLU A 222 -12.64 12.02 13.19
C GLU A 222 -12.51 10.69 12.46
N LYS A 223 -13.59 10.25 11.79
CA LYS A 223 -13.58 9.04 10.96
C LYS A 223 -12.46 9.05 9.91
N VAL A 224 -12.28 10.18 9.20
CA VAL A 224 -11.23 10.28 8.18
C VAL A 224 -9.83 10.27 8.81
N ARG A 225 -9.64 10.83 10.01
CA ARG A 225 -8.37 10.72 10.73
C ARG A 225 -8.04 9.26 11.04
N ASP A 226 -9.02 8.45 11.41
CA ASP A 226 -8.82 7.02 11.65
C ASP A 226 -8.48 6.26 10.36
N LEU A 227 -9.18 6.56 9.26
CA LEU A 227 -8.86 6.01 7.93
C LEU A 227 -7.42 6.37 7.49
N VAL A 228 -7.01 7.64 7.68
CA VAL A 228 -5.64 8.07 7.34
C VAL A 228 -4.61 7.44 8.27
N THR A 229 -4.92 7.27 9.56
CA THR A 229 -4.05 6.57 10.52
C THR A 229 -3.83 5.12 10.08
N LEU A 230 -4.88 4.41 9.67
CA LEU A 230 -4.79 3.06 9.11
C LEU A 230 -3.89 3.03 7.87
N LEU A 231 -4.11 3.92 6.90
CA LEU A 231 -3.33 3.96 5.66
C LEU A 231 -1.86 4.37 5.90
N THR A 232 -1.59 5.18 6.92
CA THR A 232 -0.23 5.61 7.30
C THR A 232 0.67 4.42 7.64
N ARG A 233 0.10 3.32 8.13
CA ARG A 233 0.83 2.06 8.40
C ARG A 233 1.52 1.47 7.16
N HIS A 234 1.11 1.86 5.95
CA HIS A 234 1.70 1.40 4.68
C HIS A 234 2.71 2.37 4.07
N GLN A 235 2.77 3.63 4.53
CA GLN A 235 3.65 4.67 3.96
C GLN A 235 4.47 5.46 4.99
N LEU A 236 4.38 5.08 6.27
CA LEU A 236 5.11 5.60 7.45
C LEU A 236 4.77 7.03 7.86
N SER A 237 4.37 7.88 6.92
CA SER A 237 3.95 9.24 7.22
C SER A 237 2.94 9.74 6.21
N SER A 238 1.96 10.50 6.71
CA SER A 238 0.87 11.08 5.92
C SER A 238 0.55 12.49 6.39
N LYS A 239 0.08 13.31 5.46
CA LYS A 239 -0.52 14.63 5.73
C LYS A 239 -1.98 14.60 5.33
N LEU A 240 -2.85 15.15 6.17
CA LEU A 240 -4.28 15.32 5.90
C LEU A 240 -4.63 16.81 6.01
N HIS A 241 -5.15 17.36 4.91
CA HIS A 241 -5.71 18.69 4.86
C HIS A 241 -7.23 18.60 5.03
N LEU A 242 -7.76 19.20 6.09
CA LEU A 242 -9.18 19.28 6.39
C LEU A 242 -9.70 20.64 5.89
N ILE A 243 -10.59 20.62 4.91
CA ILE A 243 -11.14 21.83 4.27
C ILE A 243 -12.57 22.07 4.75
N PRO A 244 -12.84 23.18 5.45
CA PRO A 244 -14.19 23.60 5.77
C PRO A 244 -14.94 23.96 4.50
N PHE A 245 -15.89 23.13 4.08
CA PHE A 245 -16.54 23.25 2.79
C PHE A 245 -17.98 23.79 2.89
N GLY A 246 -18.55 23.85 4.09
CA GLY A 246 -19.94 24.22 4.31
C GLY A 246 -20.30 25.61 3.77
N ASP A 247 -19.47 26.62 4.02
CA ASP A 247 -19.73 27.99 3.55
C ASP A 247 -19.54 28.14 2.03
N ILE A 248 -18.64 27.34 1.44
CA ILE A 248 -18.47 27.27 -0.01
C ILE A 248 -19.71 26.62 -0.65
N GLN A 249 -20.25 25.55 -0.06
CA GLN A 249 -21.51 24.94 -0.50
C GLN A 249 -22.66 25.92 -0.40
N LYS A 250 -22.78 26.69 0.68
CA LYS A 250 -23.81 27.72 0.83
C LYS A 250 -23.75 28.77 -0.28
N GLN A 251 -22.56 29.23 -0.65
CA GLN A 251 -22.40 30.17 -1.78
C GLN A 251 -22.90 29.56 -3.10
N ILE A 252 -22.56 28.30 -3.36
CA ILE A 252 -23.05 27.57 -4.55
C ILE A 252 -24.57 27.40 -4.50
N VAL A 253 -25.16 27.09 -3.34
CA VAL A 253 -26.62 26.96 -3.17
C VAL A 253 -27.35 28.25 -3.52
N LEU A 254 -26.81 29.40 -3.10
CA LEU A 254 -27.37 30.72 -3.36
C LEU A 254 -27.23 31.14 -4.84
N GLY A 255 -26.17 30.70 -5.52
CA GLY A 255 -25.86 31.12 -6.88
C GLY A 255 -26.23 30.13 -7.99
N ALA A 256 -26.58 28.87 -7.67
CA ALA A 256 -26.76 27.81 -8.66
C ALA A 256 -28.11 27.06 -8.57
N PRO A 257 -28.66 26.65 -9.73
CA PRO A 257 -29.84 25.78 -9.79
C PRO A 257 -29.61 24.44 -9.08
N ALA A 258 -30.63 23.96 -8.37
CA ALA A 258 -30.55 22.73 -7.56
C ALA A 258 -29.99 21.50 -8.29
N PRO A 259 -30.41 21.15 -9.53
CA PRO A 259 -30.01 19.90 -10.17
C PRO A 259 -28.49 19.74 -10.40
N ILE A 260 -27.77 20.83 -10.65
CA ILE A 260 -26.34 20.79 -10.99
C ILE A 260 -25.41 21.01 -9.80
N ARG A 261 -25.95 21.27 -8.60
CA ARG A 261 -25.15 21.64 -7.41
C ARG A 261 -24.10 20.60 -7.05
N VAL A 262 -24.44 19.31 -7.13
CA VAL A 262 -23.49 18.23 -6.81
C VAL A 262 -22.29 18.25 -7.77
N VAL A 263 -22.52 18.52 -9.05
CA VAL A 263 -21.45 18.66 -10.05
C VAL A 263 -20.58 19.88 -9.73
N LEU A 264 -21.19 21.01 -9.35
CA LEU A 264 -20.47 22.22 -8.94
C LEU A 264 -19.65 22.01 -7.65
N TYR A 265 -20.19 21.31 -6.64
CA TYR A 265 -19.46 20.97 -5.42
C TYR A 265 -18.19 20.18 -5.76
N ARG A 266 -18.32 19.12 -6.57
CA ARG A 266 -17.19 18.28 -6.96
C ARG A 266 -16.17 19.04 -7.81
N ARG A 267 -16.62 19.89 -8.72
CA ARG A 267 -15.77 20.80 -9.51
C ARG A 267 -14.97 21.74 -8.59
N MET A 268 -15.62 22.34 -7.59
CA MET A 268 -14.94 23.19 -6.62
C MET A 268 -13.94 22.43 -5.74
N MET A 269 -14.30 21.23 -5.26
CA MET A 269 -13.39 20.36 -4.51
C MET A 269 -12.13 20.03 -5.33
N LEU A 270 -12.27 19.72 -6.62
CA LEU A 270 -11.13 19.45 -7.49
C LEU A 270 -10.26 20.69 -7.73
N ARG A 271 -10.84 21.88 -7.85
CA ARG A 271 -10.06 23.13 -7.98
C ARG A 271 -9.23 23.43 -6.71
N ILE A 272 -9.82 23.23 -5.53
CA ILE A 272 -9.12 23.37 -4.25
C ILE A 272 -8.00 22.31 -4.15
N ALA A 273 -8.32 21.05 -4.47
CA ALA A 273 -7.36 19.95 -4.46
C ALA A 273 -6.20 20.20 -5.46
N GLU A 274 -6.47 20.72 -6.65
CA GLU A 274 -5.43 21.08 -7.63
C GLU A 274 -4.51 22.15 -7.09
N ALA A 275 -5.06 23.22 -6.52
CA ALA A 275 -4.27 24.32 -5.99
C ALA A 275 -3.36 23.85 -4.84
N LEU A 276 -3.87 22.96 -3.97
CA LEU A 276 -3.07 22.32 -2.93
C LEU A 276 -2.00 21.38 -3.52
N ALA A 277 -2.37 20.52 -4.48
CA ALA A 277 -1.45 19.60 -5.12
C ALA A 277 -0.28 20.33 -5.79
N LYS A 278 -0.54 21.44 -6.48
CA LYS A 278 0.50 22.30 -7.07
C LYS A 278 1.40 22.92 -6.01
N ARG A 279 0.85 23.35 -4.88
CA ARG A 279 1.61 23.92 -3.76
C ARG A 279 2.56 22.90 -3.12
N GLU A 280 2.16 21.63 -3.05
CA GLU A 280 2.94 20.54 -2.44
C GLU A 280 3.67 19.63 -3.45
N ASP A 281 3.80 20.06 -4.71
CA ASP A 281 4.48 19.32 -5.80
C ASP A 281 3.94 17.88 -6.00
N MET A 282 2.62 17.73 -5.92
CA MET A 282 1.91 16.48 -6.19
C MET A 282 1.46 16.43 -7.64
N TRP A 283 1.79 15.35 -8.34
CA TRP A 283 1.64 15.28 -9.79
C TRP A 283 0.23 14.91 -10.25
N GLY A 284 -0.63 14.42 -9.35
CA GLY A 284 -1.97 13.94 -9.70
C GLY A 284 -2.93 13.87 -8.52
N LEU A 285 -4.22 13.79 -8.84
CA LEU A 285 -5.32 13.64 -7.89
C LEU A 285 -5.84 12.20 -7.92
N VAL A 286 -6.34 11.70 -6.79
CA VAL A 286 -6.94 10.36 -6.69
C VAL A 286 -8.34 10.49 -6.11
N THR A 287 -9.33 9.85 -6.75
CA THR A 287 -10.69 9.75 -6.24
C THR A 287 -11.13 8.29 -6.09
N GLY A 288 -12.05 8.06 -5.16
CA GLY A 288 -12.75 6.78 -5.00
C GLY A 288 -13.91 6.59 -5.97
N ASP A 289 -13.87 7.17 -7.17
CA ASP A 289 -14.97 7.04 -8.13
C ASP A 289 -15.07 5.64 -8.73
N SER A 290 -16.28 5.08 -8.73
CA SER A 290 -16.65 3.89 -9.49
C SER A 290 -17.75 4.24 -10.52
N LEU A 291 -17.67 3.69 -11.73
CA LEU A 291 -18.55 4.08 -12.83
C LEU A 291 -19.98 3.59 -12.58
N GLY A 292 -20.94 4.52 -12.58
CA GLY A 292 -22.37 4.18 -12.48
C GLY A 292 -22.88 3.88 -11.07
N GLN A 293 -22.06 4.07 -10.03
CA GLN A 293 -22.48 3.81 -8.64
C GLN A 293 -23.42 4.89 -8.08
N VAL A 294 -23.18 6.17 -8.40
CA VAL A 294 -24.05 7.29 -8.00
C VAL A 294 -24.27 8.26 -9.16
N ALA A 295 -25.28 9.13 -9.05
CA ALA A 295 -25.64 10.11 -10.09
C ALA A 295 -24.45 11.00 -10.53
N SER A 296 -23.55 11.35 -9.61
CA SER A 296 -22.37 12.17 -9.93
C SER A 296 -21.24 11.40 -10.64
N GLN A 297 -21.36 10.07 -10.78
CA GLN A 297 -20.36 9.17 -11.35
C GLN A 297 -20.86 8.50 -12.65
N THR A 298 -21.77 9.15 -13.38
CA THR A 298 -22.06 8.78 -14.77
C THR A 298 -20.90 9.18 -15.69
N PRO A 299 -20.72 8.56 -16.86
CA PRO A 299 -19.67 8.97 -17.81
C PRO A 299 -19.67 10.47 -18.12
N GLY A 300 -20.87 11.04 -18.33
CA GLY A 300 -21.03 12.47 -18.61
C GLY A 300 -20.62 13.35 -17.44
N ASN A 301 -21.09 13.03 -16.22
CA ASN A 301 -20.74 13.82 -15.04
C ASN A 301 -19.26 13.68 -14.67
N ILE A 302 -18.64 12.50 -14.84
CA ILE A 302 -17.18 12.34 -14.65
C ILE A 302 -16.41 13.24 -15.60
N GLN A 303 -16.79 13.29 -16.88
CA GLN A 303 -16.16 14.16 -17.86
C GLN A 303 -16.31 15.64 -17.47
N VAL A 304 -17.54 16.07 -17.16
CA VAL A 304 -17.82 17.46 -16.76
C VAL A 304 -17.07 17.84 -15.50
N VAL A 305 -17.01 16.97 -14.48
CA VAL A 305 -16.28 17.26 -13.25
C VAL A 305 -14.77 17.34 -13.49
N SER A 306 -14.22 16.46 -14.34
CA SER A 306 -12.76 16.39 -14.58
C SER A 306 -12.20 17.59 -15.32
N GLU A 307 -13.00 18.28 -16.13
CA GLU A 307 -12.55 19.37 -16.99
C GLU A 307 -11.95 20.56 -16.23
N VAL A 308 -12.28 20.75 -14.95
CA VAL A 308 -11.79 21.88 -14.16
C VAL A 308 -10.29 21.90 -13.88
N THR A 309 -9.63 20.76 -14.07
CA THR A 309 -8.23 20.59 -13.67
C THR A 309 -7.41 19.95 -14.79
N PRO A 310 -6.19 20.47 -15.06
CA PRO A 310 -5.25 19.85 -15.98
C PRO A 310 -4.47 18.69 -15.34
N LEU A 311 -4.54 18.51 -14.01
CA LEU A 311 -3.85 17.41 -13.34
C LEU A 311 -4.53 16.07 -13.69
N PRO A 312 -3.75 14.98 -13.88
CA PRO A 312 -4.31 13.64 -14.01
C PRO A 312 -5.16 13.27 -12.79
N ILE A 313 -6.40 12.84 -13.01
CA ILE A 313 -7.29 12.28 -11.99
C ILE A 313 -7.30 10.76 -12.12
N LEU A 314 -6.67 10.08 -11.18
CA LEU A 314 -6.62 8.63 -11.10
C LEU A 314 -7.87 8.10 -10.39
N ARG A 315 -8.49 7.08 -10.99
CA ARG A 315 -9.70 6.43 -10.47
C ARG A 315 -9.46 4.92 -10.36
N PRO A 316 -8.75 4.46 -9.31
CA PRO A 316 -8.36 3.06 -9.19
C PRO A 316 -9.52 2.05 -9.14
N LEU A 317 -10.73 2.54 -8.87
CA LEU A 317 -11.95 1.75 -8.69
C LEU A 317 -12.94 1.87 -9.85
N ILE A 318 -12.60 2.59 -10.92
CA ILE A 318 -13.55 3.00 -11.97
C ILE A 318 -14.32 1.83 -12.60
N GLY A 319 -13.71 0.64 -12.69
CA GLY A 319 -14.30 -0.56 -13.26
C GLY A 319 -14.62 -1.65 -12.24
N MET A 320 -14.60 -1.35 -10.94
CA MET A 320 -14.93 -2.31 -9.89
C MET A 320 -16.38 -2.20 -9.47
N ASP A 321 -16.99 -3.33 -9.14
CA ASP A 321 -18.29 -3.35 -8.49
C ASP A 321 -18.20 -3.12 -6.98
N LYS A 322 -19.36 -2.94 -6.34
CA LYS A 322 -19.46 -2.63 -4.91
C LYS A 322 -18.99 -3.79 -4.02
N SER A 323 -19.17 -5.05 -4.45
CA SER A 323 -18.72 -6.23 -3.69
C SER A 323 -17.20 -6.25 -3.66
N GLU A 324 -16.56 -6.09 -4.81
CA GLU A 324 -15.10 -6.08 -4.93
C GLU A 324 -14.46 -4.95 -4.08
N ILE A 325 -15.07 -3.76 -4.06
CA ILE A 325 -14.61 -2.63 -3.24
C ILE A 325 -14.77 -2.95 -1.75
N THR A 326 -15.92 -3.53 -1.37
CA THR A 326 -16.23 -3.88 0.03
C THR A 326 -15.29 -4.96 0.56
N GLU A 327 -15.06 -6.03 -0.20
CA GLU A 327 -14.12 -7.10 0.15
C GLU A 327 -12.70 -6.55 0.34
N GLN A 328 -12.29 -5.61 -0.51
CA GLN A 328 -10.99 -4.96 -0.36
C GLN A 328 -10.94 -4.05 0.87
N ALA A 329 -12.00 -3.31 1.17
CA ALA A 329 -12.09 -2.49 2.38
C ALA A 329 -12.01 -3.35 3.65
N GLN A 330 -12.64 -4.53 3.67
CA GLN A 330 -12.56 -5.48 4.76
C GLN A 330 -11.14 -6.05 4.91
N ALA A 331 -10.51 -6.44 3.80
CA ALA A 331 -9.14 -6.97 3.81
C ALA A 331 -8.10 -5.95 4.31
N ILE A 332 -8.33 -4.65 4.08
CA ILE A 332 -7.47 -3.56 4.56
C ILE A 332 -7.82 -3.17 6.02
N GLY A 333 -9.03 -3.50 6.48
CA GLY A 333 -9.57 -3.08 7.78
C GLY A 333 -10.18 -1.68 7.78
N SER A 334 -10.41 -1.07 6.61
CA SER A 334 -11.05 0.25 6.52
C SER A 334 -12.58 0.19 6.59
N PHE A 335 -13.17 -0.97 6.33
CA PHE A 335 -14.63 -1.13 6.25
C PHE A 335 -15.33 -0.72 7.56
N GLU A 336 -14.88 -1.24 8.70
CA GLU A 336 -15.51 -0.97 10.01
C GLU A 336 -15.53 0.53 10.33
N ILE A 337 -14.42 1.24 10.06
CA ILE A 337 -14.33 2.70 10.25
C ILE A 337 -15.29 3.41 9.27
N SER A 338 -15.30 3.00 8.00
CA SER A 338 -16.12 3.64 6.96
C SER A 338 -17.63 3.55 7.24
N ILE A 339 -18.10 2.48 7.87
CA ILE A 339 -19.54 2.27 8.15
C ILE A 339 -20.03 2.98 9.42
N GLU A 340 -19.15 3.54 10.24
CA GLU A 340 -19.56 4.30 11.42
C GLU A 340 -20.52 5.43 11.03
N PRO A 341 -21.57 5.73 11.79
CA PRO A 341 -22.48 6.81 11.45
C PRO A 341 -21.77 8.17 11.44
N ASP A 342 -21.85 8.91 10.34
CA ASP A 342 -21.35 10.29 10.26
C ASP A 342 -22.33 11.20 9.51
N GLN A 343 -21.95 12.48 9.44
CA GLN A 343 -22.62 13.47 8.60
C GLN A 343 -21.63 13.91 7.53
N ASP A 344 -21.70 13.30 6.35
CA ASP A 344 -20.85 13.64 5.21
C ASP A 344 -21.23 15.02 4.64
N CYS A 345 -20.22 15.84 4.33
CA CYS A 345 -20.39 17.13 3.64
C CYS A 345 -21.16 16.99 2.33
N CYS A 346 -21.03 15.85 1.65
CA CYS A 346 -21.68 15.58 0.39
C CYS A 346 -23.20 15.40 0.54
N THR A 347 -23.72 15.24 1.76
CA THR A 347 -25.17 15.19 2.05
C THR A 347 -25.75 16.58 2.35
N LEU A 348 -24.90 17.55 2.69
CA LEU A 348 -25.31 18.91 2.98
C LEU A 348 -25.81 19.60 1.71
N PHE A 349 -27.07 20.04 1.72
CA PHE A 349 -27.73 20.74 0.61
C PHE A 349 -27.79 19.94 -0.71
N VAL A 350 -27.90 18.61 -0.64
CA VAL A 350 -28.13 17.76 -1.82
C VAL A 350 -29.53 17.98 -2.38
N PRO A 351 -29.67 18.18 -3.71
CA PRO A 351 -30.98 18.27 -4.35
C PRO A 351 -31.71 16.91 -4.32
N ARG A 352 -33.05 16.94 -4.24
CA ARG A 352 -33.89 15.71 -4.30
C ARG A 352 -33.70 14.91 -5.60
N HIS A 353 -33.43 15.61 -6.70
CA HIS A 353 -33.19 15.02 -8.02
C HIS A 353 -31.90 15.60 -8.60
N PRO A 354 -30.72 15.05 -8.24
CA PRO A 354 -29.45 15.45 -8.83
C PRO A 354 -29.43 15.11 -10.33
N ASP A 355 -28.80 15.99 -11.12
CA ASP A 355 -28.65 15.74 -12.55
C ASP A 355 -27.67 14.59 -12.82
N THR A 356 -28.07 13.66 -13.67
CA THR A 356 -27.26 12.49 -14.08
C THR A 356 -26.54 12.74 -15.41
N ARG A 357 -26.86 13.84 -16.11
CA ARG A 357 -26.31 14.23 -17.41
C ARG A 357 -26.11 15.75 -17.47
N ALA A 358 -25.32 16.29 -16.55
CA ALA A 358 -25.00 17.70 -16.58
C ALA A 358 -24.30 18.08 -17.89
N ARG A 359 -24.66 19.23 -18.44
CA ARG A 359 -24.02 19.78 -19.64
C ARG A 359 -22.90 20.73 -19.23
N LEU A 360 -21.71 20.54 -19.79
CA LEU A 360 -20.54 21.39 -19.48
C LEU A 360 -20.84 22.89 -19.71
N THR A 361 -21.56 23.22 -20.77
CA THR A 361 -21.94 24.60 -21.10
C THR A 361 -22.82 25.24 -20.03
N GLU A 362 -23.77 24.50 -19.49
CA GLU A 362 -24.67 24.97 -18.43
C GLU A 362 -23.91 25.17 -17.11
N VAL A 363 -23.06 24.21 -16.76
CA VAL A 363 -22.23 24.26 -15.55
C VAL A 363 -21.27 25.45 -15.60
N THR A 364 -20.57 25.65 -16.72
CA THR A 364 -19.62 26.76 -16.89
C THR A 364 -20.30 28.14 -16.90
N GLN A 365 -21.50 28.26 -17.49
CA GLN A 365 -22.29 29.50 -17.43
C GLN A 365 -22.70 29.89 -16.01
N VAL A 366 -22.99 28.89 -15.15
CA VAL A 366 -23.30 29.14 -13.74
C VAL A 366 -22.02 29.50 -12.98
N GLU A 367 -20.90 28.82 -13.24
CA GLU A 367 -19.61 29.14 -12.61
C GLU A 367 -19.14 30.57 -12.89
N GLN A 368 -19.45 31.14 -14.06
CA GLN A 368 -19.13 32.55 -14.38
C GLN A 368 -19.75 33.58 -13.41
N ARG A 369 -20.79 33.19 -12.67
CA ARG A 369 -21.47 34.06 -11.70
C ARG A 369 -20.99 33.83 -10.27
N LEU A 370 -20.11 32.85 -10.06
CA LEU A 370 -19.55 32.49 -8.76
C LEU A 370 -18.13 33.05 -8.67
N ASP A 371 -17.72 33.52 -7.48
CA ASP A 371 -16.33 33.88 -7.21
C ASP A 371 -15.48 32.62 -6.99
N ILE A 372 -15.20 31.88 -8.07
CA ILE A 372 -14.45 30.63 -8.02
C ILE A 372 -13.08 30.83 -7.38
N THR A 373 -12.39 31.91 -7.73
CA THR A 373 -11.04 32.21 -7.21
C THR A 373 -11.09 32.50 -5.71
N GLY A 374 -12.06 33.30 -5.27
CA GLY A 374 -12.29 33.59 -3.86
C GLY A 374 -12.64 32.34 -3.06
N MET A 375 -13.52 31.48 -3.58
CA MET A 375 -13.89 30.21 -2.91
C MET A 375 -12.71 29.24 -2.80
N VAL A 376 -11.87 29.13 -3.83
CA VAL A 376 -10.66 28.29 -3.77
C VAL A 376 -9.70 28.81 -2.70
N ARG A 377 -9.44 30.12 -2.70
CA ARG A 377 -8.59 30.76 -1.68
C ARG A 377 -9.16 30.55 -0.27
N GLN A 378 -10.46 30.76 -0.09
CA GLN A 378 -11.15 30.53 1.18
C GLN A 378 -10.91 29.11 1.69
N GLY A 379 -11.10 28.10 0.84
CA GLY A 379 -10.89 26.70 1.22
C GLY A 379 -9.45 26.40 1.66
N LEU A 380 -8.46 26.98 0.99
CA LEU A 380 -7.04 26.77 1.32
C LEU A 380 -6.59 27.53 2.57
N GLU A 381 -7.07 28.76 2.78
CA GLU A 381 -6.71 29.59 3.93
C GLU A 381 -7.33 29.06 5.24
N GLN A 382 -8.49 28.44 5.16
CA GLN A 382 -9.19 27.84 6.30
C GLN A 382 -8.84 26.37 6.52
N ALA A 383 -7.87 25.83 5.77
CA ALA A 383 -7.49 24.43 5.85
C ALA A 383 -6.75 24.11 7.16
N ASP A 384 -7.20 23.11 7.90
CA ASP A 384 -6.48 22.56 9.04
C ASP A 384 -5.55 21.41 8.57
N LEU A 385 -4.28 21.43 8.96
CA LEU A 385 -3.32 20.36 8.66
C LEU A 385 -3.19 19.40 9.86
N ALA A 386 -3.29 18.11 9.57
CA ALA A 386 -2.95 17.04 10.51
C ALA A 386 -1.85 16.14 9.93
N GLU A 387 -0.88 15.79 10.77
CA GLU A 387 0.24 14.92 10.41
C GLU A 387 0.15 13.60 11.17
N PHE A 388 0.48 12.51 10.48
CA PHE A 388 0.42 11.15 11.00
C PHE A 388 1.76 10.49 10.75
N THR A 389 2.25 9.75 11.74
CA THR A 389 3.52 9.02 11.67
C THR A 389 3.31 7.58 12.13
N PHE A 390 4.16 6.69 11.63
CA PHE A 390 4.18 5.29 12.00
C PHE A 390 5.61 4.73 11.82
N PRO A 391 6.15 3.92 12.75
CA PRO A 391 5.59 3.59 14.06
C PRO A 391 5.96 4.70 15.05
N ASP A 392 4.98 5.45 15.56
CA ASP A 392 5.14 6.47 16.61
C ASP A 392 3.83 6.64 17.39
#